data_AF-A0A946DF12-F1
#
_entry.id   AF-A0A946DF12-F1
#
_cell.length_a   1.000
_cell.length_b   1.000
_cell.length_c   1.000
_cell.angle_alpha   90.00
_cell.angle_beta   90.00
_cell.angle_gamma   90.00
#
_symmetry.space_group_name_H-M   'P 1'
#
loop_
_entity.id
_entity.type
_entity.pdbx_description
1 polymer ?
#
loop_
_entity_poly.entity_id
_entity_poly.type
_entity_poly.pdbx_seq_one_letter_code
_entity_poly.pdbx_strand_id
1 'polypeptide(L)'
;MLDFLKDHKGLERLTTENMELSGQLSALQLELEQKTAELNRVQVQLSGAEDKNVLALGIFDSLETFGSSLVEMQSTFAGLSSMLQDEKQTAINAANESVMANQGTLQLVNNLQSVALTVDDAVDNVEQLNGRVGAIGNVIGLINGISEQTNLLALNAAIEAARAGEHGRGFAVVADEVRGLSSRTHEATAEITNEVKLILSGAKDTTEKMIQMSQESKQLSEVGGKSSDGISRLLMLSKSMEGAISSGALRAFVELAKIDHLVFKFNVYQVLVGHSEKTSDAFTDHHNCRLGKWYYEGDGKACFSKLPGYRGLESHHVDVHQQGKMAIDQFHQGNMHAAIGHLKNMEAASIMVLKELETMAVTGEVNHDLLCASH
;
A
#
# COMPACT_ATOMS: atom_id res chain seq x y z
N MET A 1 104.23 -51.29 55.51
CA MET A 1 103.70 -50.18 56.33
C MET A 1 103.41 -48.92 55.50
N LEU A 2 104.22 -48.59 54.48
CA LEU A 2 103.95 -47.47 53.55
C LEU A 2 102.81 -47.72 52.54
N ASP A 3 102.58 -48.96 52.09
CA ASP A 3 101.44 -49.28 51.19
C ASP A 3 100.08 -49.22 51.91
N PHE A 4 100.02 -49.62 53.18
CA PHE A 4 98.79 -49.60 54.00
C PHE A 4 98.30 -48.17 54.29
N LEU A 5 99.22 -47.20 54.39
CA LEU A 5 98.90 -45.78 54.57
C LEU A 5 98.49 -45.08 53.26
N LYS A 6 98.94 -45.59 52.10
CA LYS A 6 98.47 -45.13 50.77
C LYS A 6 97.07 -45.64 50.49
N ASP A 7 96.78 -46.89 50.82
CA ASP A 7 95.43 -47.47 50.71
C ASP A 7 94.41 -46.73 51.59
N HIS A 8 94.80 -46.33 52.81
CA HIS A 8 93.87 -45.63 53.71
C HIS A 8 93.50 -44.22 53.24
N LYS A 9 94.46 -43.45 52.70
CA LYS A 9 94.20 -42.13 52.09
C LYS A 9 93.42 -42.21 50.78
N GLY A 10 93.62 -43.28 50.00
CA GLY A 10 92.81 -43.58 48.82
C GLY A 10 91.37 -43.91 49.19
N LEU A 11 91.16 -44.69 50.26
CA LEU A 11 89.85 -45.05 50.79
C LEU A 11 89.09 -43.83 51.33
N GLU A 12 89.74 -42.95 52.09
CA GLU A 12 89.13 -41.70 52.59
C GLU A 12 88.72 -40.79 51.44
N ARG A 13 89.60 -40.58 50.44
CA ARG A 13 89.29 -39.79 49.25
C ARG A 13 88.10 -40.36 48.48
N LEU A 14 88.08 -41.67 48.25
CA LEU A 14 86.95 -42.35 47.60
C LEU A 14 85.66 -42.24 48.41
N THR A 15 85.75 -42.26 49.75
CA THR A 15 84.57 -42.11 50.62
C THR A 15 84.00 -40.69 50.56
N THR A 16 84.86 -39.66 50.55
CA THR A 16 84.45 -38.26 50.36
C THR A 16 83.84 -38.04 48.97
N GLU A 17 84.48 -38.57 47.92
CA GLU A 17 83.99 -38.47 46.54
C GLU A 17 82.64 -39.21 46.37
N ASN A 18 82.45 -40.34 47.05
CA ASN A 18 81.17 -41.08 47.05
C ASN A 18 80.08 -40.33 47.82
N MET A 19 80.42 -39.68 48.95
CA MET A 19 79.49 -38.80 49.67
C MET A 19 79.07 -37.59 48.83
N GLU A 20 80.02 -36.97 48.11
CA GLU A 20 79.75 -35.84 47.23
C GLU A 20 78.88 -36.25 46.03
N LEU A 21 79.21 -37.37 45.37
CA LEU A 21 78.40 -37.95 44.29
C LEU A 21 77.00 -38.34 44.78
N SER A 22 76.87 -38.91 45.98
CA SER A 22 75.57 -39.25 46.58
C SER A 22 74.73 -38.00 46.86
N GLY A 23 75.36 -36.91 47.33
CA GLY A 23 74.71 -35.62 47.52
C GLY A 23 74.26 -35.00 46.20
N GLN A 24 75.11 -35.03 45.16
CA GLN A 24 74.76 -34.58 43.82
C GLN A 24 73.61 -35.40 43.22
N LEU A 25 73.63 -36.73 43.39
CA LEU A 25 72.59 -37.63 42.90
C LEU A 25 71.25 -37.35 43.60
N SER A 26 71.26 -37.12 44.91
CA SER A 26 70.05 -36.73 45.66
C SER A 26 69.51 -35.36 45.23
N ALA A 27 70.38 -34.38 44.97
CA ALA A 27 69.98 -33.07 44.48
C ALA A 27 69.36 -33.16 43.07
N LEU A 28 69.99 -33.92 42.17
CA LEU A 28 69.50 -34.15 40.81
C LEU A 28 68.16 -34.90 40.82
N GLN A 29 67.97 -35.83 41.75
CA GLN A 29 66.72 -36.57 41.91
C GLN A 29 65.57 -35.67 42.40
N LEU A 30 65.85 -34.75 43.33
CA LEU A 30 64.88 -33.73 43.74
C LEU A 30 64.53 -32.77 42.59
N GLU A 31 65.52 -32.35 41.80
CA GLU A 31 65.31 -31.52 40.62
C GLU A 31 64.46 -32.23 39.57
N LEU A 32 64.71 -33.53 39.34
CA LEU A 32 63.92 -34.37 38.43
C LEU A 32 62.47 -34.50 38.89
N GLU A 33 62.22 -34.70 40.19
CA GLU A 33 60.88 -34.74 40.76
C GLU A 33 60.14 -33.42 40.57
N GLN A 34 60.82 -32.28 40.83
CA GLN A 34 60.25 -30.94 40.62
C GLN A 34 59.89 -30.70 39.14
N LYS A 35 60.80 -31.04 38.22
CA LYS A 35 60.57 -30.90 36.77
C LYS A 35 59.45 -31.80 36.27
N THR A 36 59.33 -33.02 36.81
CA THR A 36 58.23 -33.94 36.49
C THR A 36 56.89 -33.40 36.97
N ALA A 37 56.83 -32.83 38.17
CA ALA A 37 55.62 -32.18 38.68
C ALA A 37 55.23 -30.93 37.86
N GLU A 38 56.20 -30.11 37.46
CA GLU A 38 56.00 -28.95 36.59
C GLU A 38 55.46 -29.39 35.21
N LEU A 39 56.05 -30.42 34.61
CA LEU A 39 55.61 -30.97 33.32
C LEU A 39 54.17 -31.50 33.40
N ASN A 40 53.83 -32.26 34.44
CA ASN A 40 52.47 -32.75 34.64
C ASN A 40 51.47 -31.59 34.78
N ARG A 41 51.84 -30.51 35.49
CA ARG A 41 50.99 -29.33 35.63
C ARG A 41 50.76 -28.62 34.30
N VAL A 42 51.82 -28.42 33.51
CA VAL A 42 51.72 -27.81 32.18
C VAL A 42 50.89 -28.68 31.25
N GLN A 43 51.05 -30.01 31.30
CA GLN A 43 50.26 -30.94 30.48
C GLN A 43 48.76 -30.83 30.75
N VAL A 44 48.36 -30.73 32.03
CA VAL A 44 46.95 -30.54 32.42
C VAL A 44 46.43 -29.18 31.96
N GLN A 45 47.23 -28.12 32.08
CA GLN A 45 46.86 -26.78 31.59
C GLN A 45 46.71 -26.73 30.07
N LEU A 46 47.60 -27.40 29.34
CA LEU A 46 47.58 -27.48 27.88
C LEU A 46 46.35 -28.25 27.41
N SER A 47 46.09 -29.44 27.95
CA SER A 47 44.89 -30.21 27.62
C SER A 47 43.61 -29.43 27.92
N GLY A 48 43.53 -28.73 29.06
CA GLY A 48 42.39 -27.87 29.36
C GLY A 48 42.27 -26.64 28.44
N ALA A 49 43.36 -26.16 27.84
CA ALA A 49 43.33 -25.10 26.83
C ALA A 49 42.92 -25.64 25.44
N GLU A 50 43.38 -26.83 25.07
CA GLU A 50 42.98 -27.54 23.85
C GLU A 50 41.49 -27.82 23.84
N ASP A 51 40.93 -28.35 24.95
CA ASP A 51 39.49 -28.60 25.08
C ASP A 51 38.65 -27.32 24.91
N LYS A 52 39.11 -26.21 25.49
CA LYS A 52 38.46 -24.89 25.31
C LYS A 52 38.53 -24.41 23.87
N ASN A 53 39.66 -24.63 23.21
CA ASN A 53 39.85 -24.25 21.82
C ASN A 53 38.95 -25.08 20.89
N VAL A 54 38.86 -26.40 21.11
CA VAL A 54 37.96 -27.30 20.38
C VAL A 54 36.51 -26.87 20.56
N LEU A 55 36.08 -26.58 21.79
CA LEU A 55 34.73 -26.10 22.05
C LEU A 55 34.44 -24.77 21.34
N ALA A 56 35.38 -23.81 21.41
CA ALA A 56 35.22 -22.51 20.76
C ALA A 56 35.09 -22.66 19.23
N LEU A 57 35.98 -23.41 18.59
CA LEU A 57 35.94 -23.65 17.15
C LEU A 57 34.67 -24.42 16.72
N GLY A 58 34.24 -25.43 17.50
CA GLY A 58 33.00 -26.16 17.23
C GLY A 58 31.73 -25.30 17.33
N ILE A 59 31.72 -24.29 18.22
CA ILE A 59 30.64 -23.29 18.27
C ILE A 59 30.66 -22.42 17.00
N PHE A 60 31.83 -21.99 16.53
CA PHE A 60 31.95 -21.19 15.30
C PHE A 60 31.55 -21.96 14.04
N ASP A 61 31.82 -23.26 13.99
CA ASP A 61 31.32 -24.14 12.92
C ASP A 61 29.80 -24.21 12.92
N SER A 62 29.18 -24.39 14.10
CA SER A 62 27.72 -24.36 14.25
C SER A 62 27.11 -23.01 13.84
N LEU A 63 27.85 -21.90 14.02
CA LEU A 63 27.43 -20.57 13.59
C LEU A 63 27.45 -20.38 12.07
N GLU A 64 28.17 -21.21 11.30
CA GLU A 64 28.08 -21.18 9.83
C GLU A 64 26.67 -21.50 9.36
N THR A 65 26.04 -22.52 9.97
CA THR A 65 24.63 -22.84 9.72
C THR A 65 23.72 -21.67 10.11
N PHE A 66 24.00 -20.98 11.21
CA PHE A 66 23.29 -19.76 11.59
C PHE A 66 23.43 -18.64 10.53
N GLY A 67 24.61 -18.50 9.92
CA GLY A 67 24.85 -17.59 8.80
C GLY A 67 23.94 -17.87 7.60
N SER A 68 23.67 -19.14 7.29
CA SER A 68 22.72 -19.52 6.22
C SER A 68 21.29 -19.01 6.50
N SER A 69 20.84 -19.06 7.77
CA SER A 69 19.53 -18.53 8.17
C SER A 69 19.46 -17.00 8.03
N LEU A 70 20.56 -16.28 8.24
CA LEU A 70 20.61 -14.83 7.98
C LEU A 70 20.44 -14.52 6.49
N VAL A 71 21.06 -15.31 5.61
CA VAL A 71 20.93 -15.14 4.15
C VAL A 71 19.49 -15.44 3.69
N GLU A 72 18.85 -16.47 4.23
CA GLU A 72 17.44 -16.75 3.97
C GLU A 72 16.55 -15.56 4.42
N MET A 73 16.82 -15.01 5.60
CA MET A 73 16.11 -13.83 6.11
C MET A 73 16.30 -12.59 5.22
N GLN A 74 17.50 -12.36 4.67
CA GLN A 74 17.73 -11.31 3.68
C GLN A 74 16.83 -11.48 2.46
N SER A 75 16.71 -12.71 1.95
CA SER A 75 15.84 -13.01 0.80
C SER A 75 14.37 -12.76 1.12
N THR A 76 13.90 -13.15 2.32
CA THR A 76 12.51 -12.91 2.76
C THR A 76 12.18 -11.41 2.83
N PHE A 77 13.04 -10.59 3.45
CA PHE A 77 12.79 -9.15 3.56
C PHE A 77 12.97 -8.40 2.24
N ALA A 78 13.88 -8.86 1.36
CA ALA A 78 13.97 -8.34 0.01
C ALA A 78 12.69 -8.62 -0.80
N GLY A 79 12.14 -9.84 -0.70
CA GLY A 79 10.85 -10.20 -1.29
C GLY A 79 9.70 -9.36 -0.72
N LEU A 80 9.66 -9.16 0.61
CA LEU A 80 8.67 -8.29 1.26
C LEU A 80 8.74 -6.84 0.77
N SER A 81 9.95 -6.31 0.60
CA SER A 81 10.14 -4.94 0.08
C SER A 81 9.60 -4.80 -1.35
N SER A 82 9.83 -5.80 -2.21
CA SER A 82 9.27 -5.82 -3.57
C SER A 82 7.74 -5.90 -3.56
N MET A 83 7.16 -6.79 -2.73
CA MET A 83 5.71 -6.92 -2.61
C MET A 83 5.05 -5.62 -2.14
N LEU A 84 5.66 -4.91 -1.19
CA LEU A 84 5.12 -3.63 -0.70
C LEU A 84 5.22 -2.53 -1.77
N GLN A 85 6.23 -2.58 -2.64
CA GLN A 85 6.33 -1.64 -3.76
C GLN A 85 5.22 -1.89 -4.81
N ASP A 86 4.93 -3.16 -5.11
CA ASP A 86 3.83 -3.53 -6.02
C ASP A 86 2.47 -3.17 -5.43
N GLU A 87 2.27 -3.42 -4.13
CA GLU A 87 1.05 -3.05 -3.41
C GLU A 87 0.85 -1.52 -3.39
N LYS A 88 1.94 -0.75 -3.22
CA LYS A 88 1.90 0.72 -3.32
C LYS A 88 1.35 1.16 -4.68
N GLN A 89 1.84 0.57 -5.77
CA GLN A 89 1.36 0.89 -7.11
C GLN A 89 -0.12 0.54 -7.29
N THR A 90 -0.55 -0.58 -6.72
CA THR A 90 -1.95 -1.02 -6.73
C THR A 90 -2.86 -0.03 -5.98
N ALA A 91 -2.43 0.43 -4.80
CA ALA A 91 -3.17 1.44 -4.03
C ALA A 91 -3.30 2.78 -4.78
N ILE A 92 -2.26 3.23 -5.47
CA ILE A 92 -2.28 4.44 -6.32
C ILE A 92 -3.27 4.28 -7.47
N ASN A 93 -3.24 3.13 -8.15
CA ASN A 93 -4.17 2.85 -9.25
C ASN A 93 -5.63 2.86 -8.78
N ALA A 94 -5.91 2.21 -7.63
CA ALA A 94 -7.24 2.21 -7.02
C ALA A 94 -7.73 3.61 -6.62
N ALA A 95 -6.83 4.47 -6.14
CA ALA A 95 -7.14 5.87 -5.85
C ALA A 95 -7.52 6.64 -7.13
N ASN A 96 -6.73 6.49 -8.20
CA ASN A 96 -7.00 7.13 -9.49
C ASN A 96 -8.34 6.68 -10.10
N GLU A 97 -8.63 5.38 -10.06
CA GLU A 97 -9.92 4.83 -10.50
C GLU A 97 -11.08 5.38 -9.67
N SER A 98 -10.91 5.51 -8.36
CA SER A 98 -11.90 6.12 -7.48
C SER A 98 -12.15 7.60 -7.82
N VAL A 99 -11.11 8.38 -8.14
CA VAL A 99 -11.28 9.78 -8.59
C VAL A 99 -12.11 9.84 -9.87
N MET A 100 -11.79 9.02 -10.86
CA MET A 100 -12.52 8.97 -12.14
C MET A 100 -13.97 8.53 -11.94
N ALA A 101 -14.21 7.51 -11.12
CA ALA A 101 -15.56 7.05 -10.77
C ALA A 101 -16.38 8.14 -10.08
N ASN A 102 -15.76 8.94 -9.20
CA ASN A 102 -16.43 10.04 -8.53
C ASN A 102 -16.83 11.15 -9.51
N GLN A 103 -15.93 11.51 -10.43
CA GLN A 103 -16.21 12.50 -11.47
C GLN A 103 -17.38 12.05 -12.36
N GLY A 104 -17.37 10.79 -12.81
CA GLY A 104 -18.48 10.23 -13.59
C GLY A 104 -19.80 10.22 -12.82
N THR A 105 -19.76 9.93 -11.51
CA THR A 105 -20.94 9.96 -10.64
C THR A 105 -21.51 11.37 -10.48
N LEU A 106 -20.65 12.38 -10.28
CA LEU A 106 -21.07 13.79 -10.17
C LEU A 106 -21.66 14.30 -11.48
N GLN A 107 -21.10 13.91 -12.63
CA GLN A 107 -21.67 14.22 -13.94
C GLN A 107 -23.05 13.60 -14.12
N LEU A 108 -23.23 12.34 -13.70
CA LEU A 108 -24.52 11.66 -13.73
C LEU A 108 -25.57 12.40 -12.89
N VAL A 109 -25.23 12.80 -11.66
CA VAL A 109 -26.11 13.57 -10.78
C VAL A 109 -26.55 14.89 -11.44
N ASN A 110 -25.61 15.63 -12.03
CA ASN A 110 -25.92 16.88 -12.73
C ASN A 110 -26.84 16.65 -13.94
N ASN A 111 -26.61 15.59 -14.71
CA ASN A 111 -27.44 15.24 -15.85
C ASN A 111 -28.87 14.89 -15.41
N LEU A 112 -29.03 14.13 -14.33
CA LEU A 112 -30.34 13.77 -13.78
C LEU A 112 -31.12 14.99 -13.27
N GLN A 113 -30.42 15.95 -12.67
CA GLN A 113 -31.03 17.23 -12.29
C GLN A 113 -31.51 18.02 -13.53
N SER A 114 -30.74 18.02 -14.61
CA SER A 114 -31.14 18.63 -15.87
C SER A 114 -32.32 17.91 -16.54
N VAL A 115 -32.40 16.58 -16.42
CA VAL A 115 -33.55 15.79 -16.89
C VAL A 115 -34.79 16.18 -16.11
N ALA A 116 -34.72 16.26 -14.77
CA ALA A 116 -35.85 16.67 -13.95
C ALA A 116 -36.38 18.06 -14.33
N LEU A 117 -35.49 19.04 -14.59
CA LEU A 117 -35.89 20.38 -15.05
C LEU A 117 -36.55 20.36 -16.43
N THR A 118 -36.01 19.58 -17.37
CA THR A 118 -36.60 19.42 -18.71
C THR A 118 -37.98 18.78 -18.65
N VAL A 119 -38.17 17.84 -17.72
CA VAL A 119 -39.46 17.19 -17.50
C VAL A 119 -40.49 18.15 -16.93
N ASP A 120 -40.09 18.96 -15.95
CA ASP A 120 -40.98 19.97 -15.37
C ASP A 120 -41.45 20.98 -16.45
N ASP A 121 -40.55 21.44 -17.33
CA ASP A 121 -40.92 22.30 -18.48
C ASP A 121 -41.83 21.58 -19.50
N ALA A 122 -41.60 20.29 -19.75
CA ALA A 122 -42.45 19.51 -20.64
C ALA A 122 -43.87 19.30 -20.07
N VAL A 123 -44.00 19.16 -18.74
CA VAL A 123 -45.30 19.12 -18.06
C VAL A 123 -46.05 20.43 -18.26
N ASP A 124 -45.41 21.58 -18.03
CA ASP A 124 -46.02 22.90 -18.24
C ASP A 124 -46.50 23.10 -19.69
N ASN A 125 -45.70 22.65 -20.66
CA ASN A 125 -46.06 22.71 -22.08
C ASN A 125 -47.29 21.83 -22.41
N VAL A 126 -47.40 20.64 -21.81
CA VAL A 126 -48.57 19.77 -21.99
C VAL A 126 -49.80 20.36 -21.30
N GLU A 127 -49.68 20.97 -20.12
CA GLU A 127 -50.80 21.66 -19.47
C GLU A 127 -51.33 22.82 -20.32
N GLN A 128 -50.45 23.62 -20.92
CA GLN A 128 -50.85 24.68 -21.85
C GLN A 128 -51.56 24.12 -23.09
N LEU A 129 -51.06 23.01 -23.66
CA LEU A 129 -51.72 22.33 -24.77
C LEU A 129 -53.12 21.86 -24.37
N ASN A 130 -53.25 21.26 -23.18
CA ASN A 130 -54.51 20.78 -22.63
C ASN A 130 -55.54 21.92 -22.52
N GLY A 131 -55.11 23.09 -22.03
CA GLY A 131 -55.94 24.30 -21.97
C GLY A 131 -56.41 24.77 -23.36
N ARG A 132 -55.51 24.77 -24.36
CA ARG A 132 -55.85 25.15 -25.75
C ARG A 132 -56.83 24.16 -26.39
N VAL A 133 -56.62 22.86 -26.19
CA VAL A 133 -57.51 21.80 -26.69
C VAL A 133 -58.88 21.86 -26.01
N GLY A 134 -58.93 22.15 -24.71
CA GLY A 134 -60.18 22.42 -23.99
C GLY A 134 -60.95 23.62 -24.57
N ALA A 135 -60.25 24.69 -24.93
CA ALA A 135 -60.87 25.84 -25.60
C ALA A 135 -61.45 25.47 -26.98
N ILE A 136 -60.77 24.63 -27.75
CA ILE A 136 -61.29 24.08 -29.01
C ILE A 136 -62.56 23.27 -28.75
N GLY A 137 -62.57 22.42 -27.72
CA GLY A 137 -63.76 21.66 -27.31
C GLY A 137 -64.98 22.55 -27.06
N ASN A 138 -64.79 23.70 -26.39
CA ASN A 138 -65.87 24.68 -26.17
C ASN A 138 -66.39 25.29 -27.48
N VAL A 139 -65.49 25.63 -28.42
CA VAL A 139 -65.86 26.17 -29.73
C VAL A 139 -66.65 25.14 -30.55
N ILE A 140 -66.21 23.88 -30.54
CA ILE A 140 -66.92 22.79 -31.21
C ILE A 140 -68.30 22.55 -30.61
N GLY A 141 -68.42 22.62 -29.27
CA GLY A 141 -69.72 22.58 -28.60
C GLY A 141 -70.68 23.68 -29.04
N LEU A 142 -70.17 24.92 -29.22
CA LEU A 142 -70.94 26.02 -29.77
C LEU A 142 -71.38 25.77 -31.23
N ILE A 143 -70.47 25.31 -32.09
CA ILE A 143 -70.79 25.00 -33.49
C ILE A 143 -71.85 23.91 -33.58
N ASN A 144 -71.74 22.87 -32.74
CA ASN A 144 -72.74 21.82 -32.66
C ASN A 144 -74.13 22.37 -32.27
N GLY A 145 -74.18 23.26 -31.27
CA GLY A 145 -75.42 23.95 -30.88
C GLY A 145 -76.00 24.84 -32.00
N ILE A 146 -75.14 25.56 -32.74
CA ILE A 146 -75.57 26.36 -33.90
C ILE A 146 -76.11 25.45 -35.01
N SER A 147 -75.45 24.32 -35.26
CA SER A 147 -75.88 23.34 -36.27
C SER A 147 -77.26 22.76 -35.93
N GLU A 148 -77.49 22.40 -34.67
CA GLU A 148 -78.78 21.87 -34.21
C GLU A 148 -79.90 22.93 -34.30
N GLN A 149 -79.61 24.17 -33.94
CA GLN A 149 -80.53 25.30 -34.12
C GLN A 149 -80.83 25.55 -35.61
N THR A 150 -79.82 25.49 -36.48
CA THR A 150 -79.95 25.69 -37.92
C THR A 150 -80.78 24.57 -38.54
N ASN A 151 -80.58 23.33 -38.09
CA ASN A 151 -81.38 22.18 -38.50
C ASN A 151 -82.86 22.33 -38.12
N LEU A 152 -83.14 22.82 -36.91
CA LEU A 152 -84.51 23.12 -36.46
C LEU A 152 -85.15 24.27 -37.25
N LEU A 153 -84.39 25.33 -37.54
CA LEU A 153 -84.85 26.45 -38.37
C LEU A 153 -85.16 25.99 -39.80
N ALA A 154 -84.29 25.17 -40.38
CA ALA A 154 -84.49 24.57 -41.70
C ALA A 154 -85.73 23.67 -41.75
N LEU A 155 -85.95 22.86 -40.69
CA LEU A 155 -87.15 22.04 -40.57
C LEU A 155 -88.43 22.90 -40.54
N ASN A 156 -88.45 23.97 -39.74
CA ASN A 156 -89.58 24.88 -39.68
C ASN A 156 -89.83 25.58 -41.02
N ALA A 157 -88.75 25.98 -41.73
CA ALA A 157 -88.84 26.56 -43.06
C ALA A 157 -89.38 25.56 -44.10
N ALA A 158 -88.96 24.29 -44.04
CA ALA A 158 -89.48 23.23 -44.91
C ALA A 158 -90.97 22.98 -44.69
N ILE A 159 -91.44 22.99 -43.42
CA ILE A 159 -92.85 22.87 -43.07
C ILE A 159 -93.66 24.05 -43.66
N GLU A 160 -93.18 25.28 -43.50
CA GLU A 160 -93.90 26.46 -44.00
C GLU A 160 -93.87 26.55 -45.54
N ALA A 161 -92.78 26.12 -46.18
CA ALA A 161 -92.69 25.98 -47.62
C ALA A 161 -93.68 24.95 -48.18
N ALA A 162 -93.86 23.82 -47.49
CA ALA A 162 -94.90 22.84 -47.83
C ALA A 162 -96.31 23.42 -47.65
N ARG A 163 -96.51 24.25 -46.63
CA ARG A 163 -97.80 24.93 -46.35
C ARG A 163 -98.18 25.97 -47.41
N ALA A 164 -97.20 26.64 -48.02
CA ALA A 164 -97.40 27.60 -49.10
C ALA A 164 -97.69 26.95 -50.48
N GLY A 165 -97.67 25.62 -50.59
CA GLY A 165 -98.00 24.88 -51.80
C GLY A 165 -97.05 25.19 -52.97
N GLU A 166 -97.59 25.44 -54.17
CA GLU A 166 -96.80 25.71 -55.39
C GLU A 166 -95.91 26.96 -55.26
N HIS A 167 -96.33 27.97 -54.48
CA HIS A 167 -95.54 29.18 -54.26
C HIS A 167 -94.31 28.97 -53.36
N GLY A 168 -94.29 27.89 -52.56
CA GLY A 168 -93.21 27.56 -51.62
C GLY A 168 -92.13 26.62 -52.18
N ARG A 169 -92.29 26.10 -53.41
CA ARG A 169 -91.41 25.06 -53.97
C ARG A 169 -89.91 25.42 -53.99
N GLY A 170 -89.57 26.66 -54.34
CA GLY A 170 -88.18 27.13 -54.31
C GLY A 170 -87.60 27.22 -52.89
N PHE A 171 -88.42 27.63 -51.92
CA PHE A 171 -88.03 27.68 -50.51
C PHE A 171 -87.87 26.29 -49.90
N ALA A 172 -88.67 25.31 -50.32
CA ALA A 172 -88.55 23.92 -49.86
C ALA A 172 -87.18 23.31 -50.22
N VAL A 173 -86.70 23.53 -51.45
CA VAL A 173 -85.38 23.05 -51.89
C VAL A 173 -84.25 23.67 -51.07
N VAL A 174 -84.32 24.98 -50.81
CA VAL A 174 -83.33 25.68 -49.98
C VAL A 174 -83.36 25.16 -48.54
N ALA A 175 -84.56 24.93 -47.98
CA ALA A 175 -84.70 24.41 -46.62
C ALA A 175 -84.11 22.99 -46.48
N ASP A 176 -84.33 22.11 -47.45
CA ASP A 176 -83.73 20.77 -47.45
C ASP A 176 -82.19 20.81 -47.59
N GLU A 177 -81.64 21.71 -48.41
CA GLU A 177 -80.19 21.88 -48.55
C GLU A 177 -79.55 22.40 -47.24
N VAL A 178 -80.18 23.38 -46.58
CA VAL A 178 -79.73 23.88 -45.27
C VAL A 178 -79.80 22.78 -44.20
N ARG A 179 -80.83 21.93 -44.24
CA ARG A 179 -80.96 20.77 -43.35
C ARG A 179 -79.83 19.76 -43.59
N GLY A 180 -79.53 19.46 -44.85
CA GLY A 180 -78.42 18.59 -45.25
C GLY A 180 -77.06 19.14 -44.78
N LEU A 181 -76.82 20.44 -44.95
CA LEU A 181 -75.60 21.10 -44.50
C LEU A 181 -75.45 21.08 -42.97
N SER A 182 -76.55 21.28 -42.24
CA SER A 182 -76.57 21.19 -40.78
C SER A 182 -76.26 19.77 -40.31
N SER A 183 -76.86 18.74 -40.93
CA SER A 183 -76.54 17.33 -40.62
C SER A 183 -75.07 17.00 -40.83
N ARG A 184 -74.49 17.42 -41.96
CA ARG A 184 -73.05 17.22 -42.24
C ARG A 184 -72.16 17.98 -41.26
N THR A 185 -72.58 19.18 -40.85
CA THR A 185 -71.86 19.97 -39.83
C THR A 185 -71.91 19.26 -38.48
N HIS A 186 -73.05 18.69 -38.10
CA HIS A 186 -73.21 17.92 -36.87
C HIS A 186 -72.28 16.69 -36.85
N GLU A 187 -72.28 15.89 -37.91
CA GLU A 187 -71.38 14.73 -38.05
C GLU A 187 -69.91 15.14 -37.93
N ALA A 188 -69.48 16.17 -38.66
CA ALA A 188 -68.11 16.68 -38.58
C ALA A 188 -67.74 17.16 -37.16
N THR A 189 -68.64 17.88 -36.47
CA THR A 189 -68.39 18.31 -35.09
C THR A 189 -68.33 17.16 -34.10
N ALA A 190 -69.10 16.09 -34.32
CA ALA A 190 -69.06 14.89 -33.50
C ALA A 190 -67.73 14.14 -33.64
N GLU A 191 -67.22 14.02 -34.88
CA GLU A 191 -65.89 13.46 -35.15
C GLU A 191 -64.80 14.28 -34.46
N ILE A 192 -64.80 15.62 -34.64
CA ILE A 192 -63.82 16.49 -33.98
C ILE A 192 -63.91 16.39 -32.45
N THR A 193 -65.11 16.26 -31.89
CA THR A 193 -65.30 16.08 -30.44
C THR A 193 -64.63 14.80 -29.93
N ASN A 194 -64.68 13.71 -30.71
CA ASN A 194 -64.01 12.47 -30.36
C ASN A 194 -62.49 12.62 -30.44
N GLU A 195 -61.96 13.28 -31.47
CA GLU A 195 -60.52 13.57 -31.58
C GLU A 195 -60.02 14.44 -30.42
N VAL A 196 -60.78 15.46 -30.04
CA VAL A 196 -60.48 16.29 -28.85
C VAL A 196 -60.39 15.42 -27.59
N LYS A 197 -61.34 14.49 -27.37
CA LYS A 197 -61.29 13.58 -26.21
C LYS A 197 -60.06 12.68 -26.23
N LEU A 198 -59.69 12.15 -27.40
CA LEU A 198 -58.49 11.31 -27.54
C LEU A 198 -57.22 12.11 -27.23
N ILE A 199 -57.12 13.34 -27.72
CA ILE A 199 -55.98 14.23 -27.44
C ILE A 199 -55.90 14.55 -25.94
N LEU A 200 -57.01 14.91 -25.30
CA LEU A 200 -57.05 15.19 -23.85
C LEU A 200 -56.64 13.97 -23.01
N SER A 201 -57.11 12.77 -23.40
CA SER A 201 -56.71 11.52 -22.74
C SER A 201 -55.22 11.24 -22.92
N GLY A 202 -54.70 11.35 -24.15
CA GLY A 202 -53.28 11.13 -24.42
C GLY A 202 -52.37 12.14 -23.73
N ALA A 203 -52.80 13.40 -23.63
CA ALA A 203 -52.10 14.43 -22.87
C ALA A 203 -52.00 14.07 -21.38
N LYS A 204 -53.11 13.63 -20.77
CA LYS A 204 -53.15 13.18 -19.38
C LYS A 204 -52.19 12.01 -19.13
N ASP A 205 -52.24 10.98 -19.97
CA ASP A 205 -51.35 9.81 -19.85
C ASP A 205 -49.88 10.19 -19.99
N THR A 206 -49.58 11.18 -20.85
CA THR A 206 -48.22 11.70 -21.05
C THR A 206 -47.75 12.46 -19.80
N THR A 207 -48.59 13.30 -19.22
CA THR A 207 -48.28 14.01 -17.96
C THR A 207 -48.01 13.05 -16.81
N GLU A 208 -48.82 11.99 -16.65
CA GLU A 208 -48.61 10.98 -15.61
C GLU A 208 -47.23 10.30 -15.74
N LYS A 209 -46.84 9.91 -16.95
CA LYS A 209 -45.52 9.33 -17.23
C LYS A 209 -44.37 10.31 -16.99
N MET A 210 -44.55 11.58 -17.32
CA MET A 210 -43.56 12.62 -17.05
C MET A 210 -43.35 12.83 -15.55
N ILE A 211 -44.42 12.89 -14.76
CA ILE A 211 -44.32 13.01 -13.29
C ILE A 211 -43.54 11.82 -12.72
N GLN A 212 -43.83 10.60 -13.18
CA GLN A 212 -43.07 9.41 -12.79
C GLN A 212 -41.59 9.54 -13.15
N MET A 213 -41.26 9.99 -14.36
CA MET A 213 -39.87 10.18 -14.80
C MET A 213 -39.12 11.25 -13.98
N SER A 214 -39.80 12.33 -13.57
CA SER A 214 -39.24 13.35 -12.67
C SER A 214 -38.92 12.75 -11.29
N GLN A 215 -39.81 11.92 -10.74
CA GLN A 215 -39.58 11.23 -9.47
C GLN A 215 -38.42 10.23 -9.54
N GLU A 216 -38.37 9.41 -10.59
CA GLU A 216 -37.27 8.47 -10.83
C GLU A 216 -35.93 9.19 -10.99
N SER A 217 -35.90 10.31 -11.73
CA SER A 217 -34.69 11.12 -11.89
C SER A 217 -34.17 11.68 -10.56
N LYS A 218 -35.08 12.16 -9.70
CA LYS A 218 -34.73 12.62 -8.34
C LYS A 218 -34.17 11.47 -7.48
N GLN A 219 -34.81 10.31 -7.52
CA GLN A 219 -34.34 9.13 -6.79
C GLN A 219 -32.96 8.66 -7.27
N LEU A 220 -32.72 8.61 -8.58
CA LEU A 220 -31.41 8.27 -9.13
C LEU A 220 -30.35 9.30 -8.73
N SER A 221 -30.71 10.58 -8.65
CA SER A 221 -29.80 11.64 -8.18
C SER A 221 -29.39 11.43 -6.73
N GLU A 222 -30.31 11.02 -5.85
CA GLU A 222 -30.00 10.69 -4.46
C GLU A 222 -29.07 9.46 -4.36
N VAL A 223 -29.31 8.43 -5.17
CA VAL A 223 -28.43 7.26 -5.25
C VAL A 223 -27.05 7.66 -5.74
N GLY A 224 -26.95 8.50 -6.76
CA GLY A 224 -25.68 9.07 -7.24
C GLY A 224 -24.93 9.83 -6.14
N GLY A 225 -25.64 10.64 -5.33
CA GLY A 225 -25.05 11.30 -4.16
C GLY A 225 -24.45 10.32 -3.15
N LYS A 226 -25.20 9.28 -2.77
CA LYS A 226 -24.71 8.22 -1.86
C LYS A 226 -23.53 7.45 -2.44
N SER A 227 -23.52 7.22 -3.75
CA SER A 227 -22.39 6.61 -4.45
C SER A 227 -21.15 7.51 -4.39
N SER A 228 -21.30 8.82 -4.58
CA SER A 228 -20.19 9.78 -4.43
C SER A 228 -19.60 9.79 -3.01
N ASP A 229 -20.44 9.71 -1.97
CA ASP A 229 -19.99 9.55 -0.59
C ASP A 229 -19.23 8.24 -0.38
N GLY A 230 -19.70 7.14 -0.99
CA GLY A 230 -19.04 5.84 -0.97
C GLY A 230 -17.66 5.87 -1.60
N ILE A 231 -17.55 6.50 -2.77
CA ILE A 231 -16.29 6.65 -3.48
C ILE A 231 -15.32 7.57 -2.70
N SER A 232 -15.83 8.62 -2.05
CA SER A 232 -15.02 9.48 -1.18
C SER A 232 -14.43 8.69 0.00
N ARG A 233 -15.18 7.74 0.57
CA ARG A 233 -14.65 6.81 1.59
C ARG A 233 -13.58 5.87 1.01
N LEU A 234 -13.76 5.37 -0.21
CA LEU A 234 -12.75 4.55 -0.89
C LEU A 234 -11.44 5.34 -1.10
N LEU A 235 -11.52 6.61 -1.51
CA LEU A 235 -10.35 7.49 -1.64
C LEU A 235 -9.61 7.66 -0.32
N MET A 236 -10.33 7.87 0.79
CA MET A 236 -9.71 7.95 2.11
C MET A 236 -9.04 6.63 2.51
N LEU A 237 -9.66 5.48 2.21
CA LEU A 237 -9.08 4.17 2.49
C LEU A 237 -7.83 3.92 1.64
N SER A 238 -7.82 4.26 0.35
CA SER A 238 -6.64 4.13 -0.51
C SER A 238 -5.48 4.99 0.00
N LYS A 239 -5.75 6.23 0.45
CA LYS A 239 -4.72 7.09 1.04
C LYS A 239 -4.18 6.53 2.37
N SER A 240 -5.07 5.98 3.22
CA SER A 240 -4.65 5.31 4.45
C SER A 240 -3.79 4.08 4.17
N MET A 241 -4.15 3.32 3.13
CA MET A 241 -3.41 2.14 2.66
C MET A 241 -2.02 2.52 2.15
N GLU A 242 -1.91 3.60 1.36
CA GLU A 242 -0.62 4.14 0.90
C GLU A 242 0.31 4.49 2.08
N GLY A 243 -0.23 5.10 3.14
CA GLY A 243 0.52 5.40 4.36
C GLY A 243 1.01 4.13 5.07
N ALA A 244 0.13 3.15 5.26
CA ALA A 244 0.47 1.87 5.88
C ALA A 244 1.52 1.08 5.07
N ILE A 245 1.40 1.07 3.74
CA ILE A 245 2.37 0.43 2.85
C ILE A 245 3.72 1.13 2.92
N SER A 246 3.75 2.46 2.90
CA SER A 246 4.99 3.23 2.98
C SER A 246 5.71 3.00 4.31
N SER A 247 4.95 2.90 5.41
CA SER A 247 5.47 2.54 6.73
C SER A 247 6.02 1.10 6.75
N GLY A 248 5.24 0.14 6.24
CA GLY A 248 5.68 -1.25 6.11
C GLY A 248 6.94 -1.39 5.26
N ALA A 249 7.06 -0.61 4.18
CA ALA A 249 8.22 -0.63 3.29
C ALA A 249 9.48 -0.11 4.00
N LEU A 250 9.35 0.98 4.78
CA LEU A 250 10.42 1.46 5.63
C LEU A 250 10.82 0.41 6.67
N ARG A 251 9.86 -0.24 7.32
CA ARG A 251 10.13 -1.30 8.31
C ARG A 251 10.87 -2.47 7.69
N ALA A 252 10.39 -2.98 6.55
CA ALA A 252 11.01 -4.07 5.82
C ALA A 252 12.45 -3.72 5.40
N PHE A 253 12.66 -2.49 4.90
CA PHE A 253 14.00 -2.01 4.57
C PHE A 253 14.91 -1.92 5.80
N VAL A 254 14.41 -1.39 6.92
CA VAL A 254 15.16 -1.29 8.17
C VAL A 254 15.59 -2.67 8.64
N GLU A 255 14.67 -3.64 8.71
CA GLU A 255 15.03 -5.01 9.11
C GLU A 255 16.05 -5.64 8.14
N LEU A 256 15.90 -5.43 6.83
CA LEU A 256 16.88 -5.89 5.85
C LEU A 256 18.26 -5.26 6.08
N ALA A 257 18.33 -3.95 6.33
CA ALA A 257 19.58 -3.26 6.61
C ALA A 257 20.24 -3.78 7.90
N LYS A 258 19.47 -4.08 8.95
CA LYS A 258 19.98 -4.70 10.18
C LYS A 258 20.58 -6.08 9.89
N ILE A 259 19.91 -6.91 9.09
CA ILE A 259 20.41 -8.25 8.73
C ILE A 259 21.67 -8.15 7.87
N ASP A 260 21.70 -7.24 6.88
CA ASP A 260 22.90 -6.98 6.07
C ASP A 260 24.12 -6.68 6.97
N HIS A 261 23.92 -5.91 8.04
CA HIS A 261 24.98 -5.61 9.01
C HIS A 261 25.32 -6.79 9.92
N LEU A 262 24.35 -7.61 10.32
CA LEU A 262 24.62 -8.86 11.04
C LEU A 262 25.49 -9.81 10.20
N VAL A 263 25.19 -9.96 8.91
CA VAL A 263 25.99 -10.75 7.97
C VAL A 263 27.39 -10.15 7.79
N PHE A 264 27.49 -8.83 7.66
CA PHE A 264 28.80 -8.15 7.61
C PHE A 264 29.65 -8.47 8.84
N LYS A 265 29.11 -8.25 10.05
CA LYS A 265 29.81 -8.52 11.31
C LYS A 265 30.16 -9.99 11.46
N PHE A 266 29.24 -10.89 11.12
CA PHE A 266 29.46 -12.32 11.14
C PHE A 266 30.65 -12.73 10.27
N ASN A 267 30.74 -12.19 9.05
CA ASN A 267 31.88 -12.44 8.17
C ASN A 267 33.20 -11.88 8.76
N VAL A 268 33.18 -10.75 9.46
CA VAL A 268 34.36 -10.25 10.19
C VAL A 268 34.77 -11.24 11.28
N TYR A 269 33.82 -11.74 12.08
CA TYR A 269 34.11 -12.76 13.09
C TYR A 269 34.72 -14.02 12.47
N GLN A 270 34.18 -14.52 11.34
CA GLN A 270 34.73 -15.68 10.65
C GLN A 270 36.20 -15.52 10.26
N VAL A 271 36.62 -14.32 9.84
CA VAL A 271 38.04 -14.03 9.56
C VAL A 271 38.87 -14.09 10.85
N LEU A 272 38.43 -13.40 11.90
CA LEU A 272 39.18 -13.30 13.16
C LEU A 272 39.32 -14.64 13.91
N VAL A 273 38.46 -15.62 13.63
CA VAL A 273 38.55 -16.99 14.20
C VAL A 273 39.23 -17.99 13.26
N GLY A 274 39.71 -17.53 12.10
CA GLY A 274 40.43 -18.37 11.13
C GLY A 274 39.55 -19.31 10.29
N HIS A 275 38.24 -19.07 10.24
CA HIS A 275 37.32 -19.81 9.36
C HIS A 275 37.20 -19.15 7.97
N SER A 276 37.80 -17.98 7.75
CA SER A 276 37.82 -17.29 6.47
C SER A 276 39.12 -16.54 6.25
N GLU A 277 39.69 -16.65 5.05
CA GLU A 277 40.94 -15.98 4.64
C GLU A 277 40.68 -14.64 3.90
N LYS A 278 39.47 -14.08 4.03
CA LYS A 278 39.10 -12.84 3.33
C LYS A 278 39.89 -11.65 3.89
N THR A 279 40.50 -10.88 3.00
CA THR A 279 41.12 -9.59 3.35
C THR A 279 40.06 -8.48 3.49
N SER A 280 40.44 -7.35 4.10
CA SER A 280 39.57 -6.19 4.31
C SER A 280 38.98 -5.61 3.01
N ASP A 281 39.70 -5.74 1.88
CA ASP A 281 39.25 -5.32 0.54
C ASP A 281 38.09 -6.16 0.00
N ALA A 282 37.93 -7.41 0.45
CA ALA A 282 36.81 -8.26 0.06
C ALA A 282 35.48 -7.82 0.71
N PHE A 283 35.53 -6.92 1.69
CA PHE A 283 34.36 -6.39 2.37
C PHE A 283 33.93 -5.07 1.74
N THR A 284 32.63 -4.93 1.50
CA THR A 284 32.05 -3.69 0.97
C THR A 284 32.27 -2.52 1.93
N ASP A 285 32.47 -1.32 1.39
CA ASP A 285 32.47 -0.09 2.18
C ASP A 285 31.04 0.42 2.46
N HIS A 286 30.96 1.43 3.32
CA HIS A 286 29.70 2.02 3.77
C HIS A 286 28.95 2.82 2.69
N HIS A 287 29.58 3.18 1.57
CA HIS A 287 28.88 3.83 0.45
C HIS A 287 28.28 2.80 -0.51
N ASN A 288 29.03 1.72 -0.78
CA ASN A 288 28.66 0.71 -1.75
C ASN A 288 27.73 -0.38 -1.19
N CYS A 289 27.56 -0.46 0.13
CA CYS A 289 26.58 -1.36 0.74
C CYS A 289 25.13 -0.89 0.46
N ARG A 290 24.14 -1.77 0.67
CA ARG A 290 22.72 -1.45 0.40
C ARG A 290 22.24 -0.23 1.20
N LEU A 291 22.58 -0.18 2.49
CA LEU A 291 22.23 0.95 3.36
C LEU A 291 22.92 2.23 2.91
N GLY A 292 24.18 2.14 2.47
CA GLY A 292 24.95 3.23 1.89
C GLY A 292 24.27 3.83 0.67
N LYS A 293 23.98 3.00 -0.33
CA LYS A 293 23.28 3.45 -1.54
C LYS A 293 21.94 4.11 -1.22
N TRP A 294 21.15 3.52 -0.32
CA TRP A 294 19.91 4.12 0.14
C TRP A 294 20.12 5.45 0.87
N TYR A 295 21.18 5.57 1.67
CA TYR A 295 21.49 6.79 2.40
C TYR A 295 21.96 7.93 1.48
N TYR A 296 22.84 7.64 0.52
CA TYR A 296 23.42 8.70 -0.32
C TYR A 296 22.57 9.02 -1.56
N GLU A 297 21.73 8.08 -2.01
CA GLU A 297 21.05 8.13 -3.31
C GLU A 297 19.54 7.82 -3.22
N GLY A 298 18.82 8.11 -4.30
CA GLY A 298 17.44 7.67 -4.52
C GLY A 298 16.43 8.10 -3.45
N ASP A 299 15.43 7.25 -3.24
CA ASP A 299 14.29 7.51 -2.35
C ASP A 299 14.70 7.61 -0.89
N GLY A 300 15.74 6.89 -0.47
CA GLY A 300 16.25 6.95 0.90
C GLY A 300 16.64 8.37 1.31
N LYS A 301 17.39 9.06 0.46
CA LYS A 301 17.73 10.47 0.66
C LYS A 301 16.56 11.41 0.39
N ALA A 302 15.85 11.22 -0.71
CA ALA A 302 14.79 12.14 -1.13
C ALA A 302 13.63 12.18 -0.13
N CYS A 303 13.22 11.03 0.40
CA CYS A 303 12.03 10.91 1.23
C CYS A 303 12.34 10.83 2.73
N PHE A 304 13.43 10.16 3.15
CA PHE A 304 13.63 9.79 4.56
C PHE A 304 14.68 10.65 5.28
N SER A 305 15.37 11.56 4.59
CA SER A 305 16.40 12.42 5.19
C SER A 305 15.90 13.38 6.29
N LYS A 306 14.57 13.54 6.40
CA LYS A 306 13.89 14.33 7.43
C LYS A 306 13.59 13.52 8.70
N LEU A 307 13.67 12.19 8.64
CA LEU A 307 13.33 11.35 9.78
C LEU A 307 14.38 11.50 10.90
N PRO A 308 13.93 11.54 12.17
CA PRO A 308 14.81 11.39 13.32
C PRO A 308 15.65 10.11 13.19
N GLY A 309 16.96 10.25 13.41
CA GLY A 309 17.93 9.17 13.31
C GLY A 309 18.59 8.99 11.95
N TYR A 310 18.01 9.53 10.87
CA TYR A 310 18.63 9.46 9.54
C TYR A 310 20.05 10.06 9.55
N ARG A 311 20.19 11.31 9.97
CA ARG A 311 21.51 11.97 10.03
C ARG A 311 22.45 11.34 11.06
N GLY A 312 21.90 10.83 12.17
CA GLY A 312 22.68 10.16 13.22
C GLY A 312 23.25 8.82 12.77
N LEU A 313 22.71 8.23 11.70
CA LEU A 313 23.15 6.95 11.15
C LEU A 313 24.57 7.01 10.57
N GLU A 314 24.91 8.10 9.87
CA GLU A 314 26.06 8.16 8.96
C GLU A 314 27.38 7.88 9.67
N SER A 315 27.69 8.63 10.74
CA SER A 315 28.95 8.48 11.46
C SER A 315 29.12 7.08 12.02
N HIS A 316 28.07 6.53 12.63
CA HIS A 316 28.11 5.18 13.21
C HIS A 316 28.22 4.11 12.11
N HIS A 317 27.57 4.30 10.97
CA HIS A 317 27.64 3.37 9.84
C HIS A 317 29.05 3.35 9.21
N VAL A 318 29.67 4.52 9.05
CA VAL A 318 31.09 4.64 8.65
C VAL A 318 31.97 3.87 9.62
N ASP A 319 31.78 4.08 10.93
CA ASP A 319 32.55 3.40 11.97
C ASP A 319 32.41 1.88 11.94
N VAL A 320 31.21 1.33 11.69
CA VAL A 320 31.05 -0.13 11.56
C VAL A 320 31.95 -0.70 10.47
N HIS A 321 31.89 -0.13 9.26
CA HIS A 321 32.68 -0.62 8.14
C HIS A 321 34.19 -0.40 8.35
N GLN A 322 34.58 0.78 8.83
CA GLN A 322 35.98 1.12 9.03
C GLN A 322 36.62 0.27 10.14
N GLN A 323 35.96 0.15 11.29
CA GLN A 323 36.47 -0.64 12.42
C GLN A 323 36.51 -2.13 12.07
N GLY A 324 35.52 -2.67 11.34
CA GLY A 324 35.53 -4.05 10.87
C GLY A 324 36.73 -4.36 9.97
N LYS A 325 37.00 -3.48 8.98
CA LYS A 325 38.16 -3.61 8.09
C LYS A 325 39.49 -3.50 8.85
N MET A 326 39.62 -2.52 9.76
CA MET A 326 40.80 -2.37 10.60
C MET A 326 41.04 -3.58 11.51
N ALA A 327 39.98 -4.22 12.02
CA ALA A 327 40.10 -5.44 12.81
C ALA A 327 40.72 -6.58 12.00
N ILE A 328 40.29 -6.76 10.74
CA ILE A 328 40.84 -7.74 9.80
C ILE A 328 42.30 -7.44 9.48
N ASP A 329 42.63 -6.18 9.19
CA ASP A 329 44.00 -5.78 8.86
C ASP A 329 44.97 -6.05 10.02
N GLN A 330 44.58 -5.68 11.24
CA GLN A 330 45.39 -5.95 12.44
C GLN A 330 45.52 -7.45 12.73
N PHE A 331 44.47 -8.23 12.48
CA PHE A 331 44.50 -9.68 12.63
C PHE A 331 45.53 -10.33 11.69
N HIS A 332 45.52 -9.99 10.39
CA HIS A 332 46.49 -10.50 9.43
C HIS A 332 47.93 -10.01 9.69
N GLN A 333 48.10 -8.87 10.35
CA GLN A 333 49.40 -8.38 10.80
C GLN A 333 49.89 -9.08 12.09
N GLY A 334 49.10 -9.99 12.67
CA GLY A 334 49.41 -10.70 13.91
C GLY A 334 49.16 -9.87 15.19
N ASN A 335 48.56 -8.68 15.08
CA ASN A 335 48.28 -7.80 16.20
C ASN A 335 46.90 -8.09 16.82
N MET A 336 46.82 -9.19 17.56
CA MET A 336 45.55 -9.69 18.14
C MET A 336 44.89 -8.69 19.09
N HIS A 337 45.66 -7.95 19.89
CA HIS A 337 45.09 -6.99 20.83
C HIS A 337 44.43 -5.80 20.11
N ALA A 338 45.07 -5.26 19.07
CA ALA A 338 44.47 -4.19 18.28
C ALA A 338 43.26 -4.68 17.48
N ALA A 339 43.32 -5.89 16.91
CA ALA A 339 42.19 -6.51 16.21
C ALA A 339 40.94 -6.60 17.10
N ILE A 340 41.10 -7.08 18.34
CA ILE A 340 40.01 -7.14 19.33
C ILE A 340 39.50 -5.75 19.70
N GLY A 341 40.40 -4.76 19.81
CA GLY A 341 40.02 -3.36 20.06
C GLY A 341 39.10 -2.80 18.97
N HIS A 342 39.48 -2.96 17.71
CA HIS A 342 38.66 -2.55 16.57
C HIS A 342 37.34 -3.32 16.48
N LEU A 343 37.36 -4.63 16.77
CA LEU A 343 36.15 -5.45 16.80
C LEU A 343 35.13 -4.92 17.83
N LYS A 344 35.58 -4.54 19.03
CA LYS A 344 34.72 -3.93 20.06
C LYS A 344 34.15 -2.59 19.61
N ASN A 345 34.94 -1.77 18.93
CA ASN A 345 34.46 -0.49 18.39
C ASN A 345 33.42 -0.68 17.29
N MET A 346 33.61 -1.66 16.42
CA MET A 346 32.62 -2.05 15.40
C MET A 346 31.28 -2.47 16.04
N GLU A 347 31.33 -3.28 17.11
CA GLU A 347 30.13 -3.69 17.85
C GLU A 347 29.40 -2.49 18.47
N ALA A 348 30.15 -1.58 19.12
CA ALA A 348 29.58 -0.38 19.72
C ALA A 348 28.92 0.53 18.67
N ALA A 349 29.58 0.75 17.53
CA ALA A 349 29.02 1.52 16.42
C ALA A 349 27.78 0.85 15.82
N SER A 350 27.79 -0.49 15.69
CA SER A 350 26.66 -1.27 15.19
C SER A 350 25.40 -1.10 16.05
N ILE A 351 25.54 -1.09 17.38
CA ILE A 351 24.41 -0.84 18.29
C ILE A 351 23.77 0.52 18.01
N MET A 352 24.60 1.54 17.76
CA MET A 352 24.11 2.88 17.43
C MET A 352 23.38 2.90 16.07
N VAL A 353 23.94 2.25 15.04
CA VAL A 353 23.26 2.09 13.73
C VAL A 353 21.89 1.43 13.90
N LEU A 354 21.80 0.31 14.64
CA LEU A 354 20.55 -0.40 14.89
C LEU A 354 19.52 0.50 15.59
N LYS A 355 19.96 1.32 16.54
CA LYS A 355 19.12 2.25 17.28
C LYS A 355 18.57 3.38 16.39
N GLU A 356 19.42 3.96 15.53
CA GLU A 356 18.99 5.02 14.61
C GLU A 356 18.03 4.48 13.54
N LEU A 357 18.28 3.27 13.03
CA LEU A 357 17.36 2.56 12.13
C LEU A 357 15.99 2.31 12.79
N GLU A 358 15.97 1.84 14.04
CA GLU A 358 14.71 1.63 14.78
C GLU A 358 13.97 2.95 15.03
N THR A 359 14.70 4.01 15.37
CA THR A 359 14.12 5.35 15.58
C THR A 359 13.43 5.85 14.32
N MET A 360 14.05 5.66 13.15
CA MET A 360 13.42 5.98 11.87
C MET A 360 12.17 5.14 11.61
N ALA A 361 12.24 3.82 11.80
CA ALA A 361 11.11 2.92 11.57
C ALA A 361 9.89 3.30 12.43
N VAL A 362 10.09 3.43 13.75
CA VAL A 362 9.02 3.80 14.69
C VAL A 362 8.46 5.19 14.39
N THR A 363 9.31 6.15 14.04
CA THR A 363 8.83 7.50 13.69
C THR A 363 7.99 7.47 12.41
N GLY A 364 8.42 6.69 11.40
CA GLY A 364 7.68 6.49 10.17
C GLY A 364 6.33 5.80 10.39
N GLU A 365 6.27 4.82 11.30
CA GLU A 365 5.03 4.13 11.69
C GLU A 365 4.02 5.05 12.38
N VAL A 366 4.50 6.02 13.16
CA VAL A 366 3.62 6.97 13.88
C VAL A 366 3.21 8.14 12.99
N ASN A 367 4.08 8.59 12.09
CA ASN A 367 3.84 9.78 11.27
C ASN A 367 4.10 9.52 9.78
N HIS A 368 3.05 9.08 9.09
CA HIS A 368 3.09 8.78 7.65
C HIS A 368 3.38 10.01 6.78
N ASP A 369 3.09 11.23 7.24
CA ASP A 369 3.35 12.45 6.46
C ASP A 369 4.85 12.76 6.32
N LEU A 370 5.69 12.13 7.14
CA LEU A 370 7.15 12.19 7.01
C LEU A 370 7.71 11.17 6.01
N LEU A 371 6.87 10.22 5.57
CA LEU A 371 7.25 9.20 4.60
C LEU A 371 7.06 9.70 3.18
N CYS A 372 7.52 8.91 2.21
CA CYS A 372 7.43 9.29 0.81
C CYS A 372 5.96 9.32 0.33
N ALA A 373 5.35 10.51 0.30
CA ALA A 373 4.08 10.73 -0.35
C ALA A 373 4.23 10.58 -1.87
N SER A 374 3.30 9.87 -2.50
CA SER A 374 3.18 9.91 -3.96
C SER A 374 2.82 11.35 -4.36
N HIS A 375 3.69 11.99 -5.14
CA HIS A 375 3.39 13.30 -5.75
C HIS A 375 2.46 13.15 -6.95
#